data_AF-A0A7L0KPW7-F1
#
_entry.id   AF-A0A7L0KPW7-F1
#
_cell.length_a   1.000
_cell.length_b   1.000
_cell.length_c   1.000
_cell.angle_alpha   90.00
_cell.angle_beta   90.00
_cell.angle_gamma   90.00
#
_symmetry.space_group_name_H-M   'P 1'
#
loop_
_entity.id
_entity.type
_entity.pdbx_description
1 polymer ?
#
loop_
_entity_poly.entity_id
_entity_poly.type
_entity_poly.pdbx_seq_one_letter_code
_entity_poly.pdbx_strand_id
1 'polypeptide(L)'
;VNRAADFMATLRLIYPHADTLCEKDFEWLFDCPETKRFLEWFCSTVGEENVLSPAEVEAYEALLAAGKPILEGDALEAALRMCCQVPQLPSSIADEGPSQEALQQELQELKNYRDCQLWRYRKLLAWINKLQQEQKYLEEEEKVLKQELRMAHMDLKAKVFKTRAVLSQVSKAAKQVSECHGNMGMLCQLDLAPYLEQEQQATDTFESFIQQVLPASVQAPDERDGSQEVTERMDTKKTSMPKGLGTDENELLEDQDSFWKEMGRIETAHICARREVIVTAAKVEGTRAALEWAQRTLEALEDNQQAAEAELQSQAAVLPRQLRALRFDITQTLTQQLLPLLKAEARRFHLPILHKHFSREAACLRNTARRQEEAAAWLLSQHSRLDLLELQLKRERKELEQKVAWLEKIETVSRESQTRLQEQQNYFRDARPSQKGQPHKWIDPKDLTAIRLWDMLMGKDQEKQPFRSYEAMAAKCSQLVQDKRALEAQLEASMSQVSALESSIEVFYHQLYNSSNQLQLSSPEISELMQQLIIMQDDLYQKLTDLLSDLEIKRRSLENPTLQEKRNLYVYFYCNEDRLREVVEKLEKQASASSY
;
A
#
# COMPACT_ATOMS: atom_id res chain seq x y z
N VAL A 1 -33.94 -71.29 -54.83
CA VAL A 1 -33.50 -71.56 -56.23
C VAL A 1 -32.68 -70.36 -56.64
N ASN A 2 -31.40 -70.55 -56.96
CA ASN A 2 -30.50 -69.46 -57.33
C ASN A 2 -30.90 -68.96 -58.72
N ARG A 3 -31.54 -67.79 -58.81
CA ARG A 3 -32.06 -67.25 -60.08
C ARG A 3 -30.94 -66.99 -61.11
N ALA A 4 -29.75 -66.67 -60.62
CA ALA A 4 -28.55 -66.55 -61.45
C ALA A 4 -28.08 -67.91 -62.02
N ALA A 5 -28.27 -69.02 -61.29
CA ALA A 5 -27.98 -70.36 -61.80
C ALA A 5 -28.93 -70.75 -62.94
N ASP A 6 -30.22 -70.45 -62.82
CA ASP A 6 -31.22 -70.76 -63.85
C ASP A 6 -30.94 -69.96 -65.15
N PHE A 7 -30.51 -68.70 -65.01
CA PHE A 7 -30.07 -67.88 -66.14
C PHE A 7 -28.82 -68.43 -66.82
N MET A 8 -27.80 -68.82 -66.04
CA MET A 8 -26.58 -69.43 -66.58
C MET A 8 -26.85 -70.77 -67.26
N ALA A 9 -27.78 -71.58 -66.74
CA ALA A 9 -28.21 -72.82 -67.37
C ALA A 9 -28.85 -72.57 -68.75
N THR A 10 -29.71 -71.55 -68.83
CA THR A 10 -30.36 -71.16 -70.08
C THR A 10 -29.37 -70.57 -71.09
N LEU A 11 -28.40 -69.76 -70.63
CA LEU A 11 -27.37 -69.13 -71.49
C LEU A 11 -26.45 -70.18 -72.15
N ARG A 12 -26.14 -71.27 -71.44
CA ARG A 12 -25.30 -72.38 -71.97
C ARG A 12 -25.89 -73.07 -73.19
N LEU A 13 -27.21 -73.02 -73.36
CA LEU A 13 -27.87 -73.63 -74.52
C LEU A 13 -27.59 -72.89 -75.83
N ILE A 14 -27.28 -71.58 -75.77
CA ILE A 14 -27.24 -70.72 -76.96
C ILE A 14 -25.87 -70.06 -77.17
N TYR A 15 -25.10 -69.82 -76.10
CA TYR A 15 -23.88 -69.03 -76.17
C TYR A 15 -22.60 -69.91 -76.07
N PRO A 16 -21.76 -69.98 -77.12
CA PRO A 16 -20.60 -70.88 -77.17
C PRO A 16 -19.51 -70.64 -76.11
N HIS A 17 -19.46 -69.46 -75.49
CA HIS A 17 -18.49 -69.11 -74.47
C HIS A 17 -19.10 -69.03 -73.06
N ALA A 18 -20.32 -69.55 -72.86
CA ALA A 18 -21.02 -69.49 -71.58
C ALA A 18 -20.24 -70.11 -70.41
N ASP A 19 -19.39 -71.11 -70.68
CA ASP A 19 -18.57 -71.77 -69.66
C ASP A 19 -17.39 -70.92 -69.16
N THR A 20 -17.09 -69.79 -69.81
CA THR A 20 -16.08 -68.83 -69.35
C THR A 20 -16.62 -67.79 -68.36
N LEU A 21 -17.94 -67.77 -68.15
CA LEU A 21 -18.64 -66.78 -67.33
C LEU A 21 -19.05 -67.36 -65.97
N CYS A 22 -19.00 -66.54 -64.91
CA CYS A 22 -19.33 -66.96 -63.54
C CYS A 22 -20.75 -66.53 -63.14
N GLU A 23 -21.50 -67.41 -62.48
CA GLU A 23 -22.87 -67.15 -61.99
C GLU A 23 -22.97 -65.88 -61.13
N LYS A 24 -21.95 -65.62 -60.31
CA LYS A 24 -21.92 -64.48 -59.38
C LYS A 24 -21.86 -63.12 -60.08
N ASP A 25 -21.39 -63.09 -61.32
CA ASP A 25 -21.28 -61.84 -62.09
C ASP A 25 -22.65 -61.34 -62.56
N PHE A 26 -23.70 -62.16 -62.46
CA PHE A 26 -25.06 -61.85 -62.94
C PHE A 26 -26.11 -61.72 -61.83
N GLU A 27 -25.74 -61.87 -60.54
CA GLU A 27 -26.69 -61.73 -59.44
C GLU A 27 -27.33 -60.33 -59.38
N TRP A 28 -26.54 -59.28 -59.64
CA TRP A 28 -27.00 -57.88 -59.61
C TRP A 28 -28.07 -57.56 -60.67
N LEU A 29 -28.13 -58.33 -61.76
CA LEU A 29 -29.08 -58.10 -62.87
C LEU A 29 -30.53 -58.41 -62.46
N PHE A 30 -30.73 -59.19 -61.39
CA PHE A 30 -32.04 -59.51 -60.82
C PHE A 30 -32.55 -58.49 -59.79
N ASP A 31 -31.68 -57.58 -59.33
CA ASP A 31 -32.03 -56.52 -58.37
C ASP A 31 -32.69 -55.31 -59.04
N CYS A 32 -32.53 -55.16 -60.36
CA CYS A 32 -33.18 -54.14 -61.16
C CYS A 32 -34.58 -54.63 -61.64
N PRO A 33 -35.68 -53.90 -61.30
CA PRO A 33 -37.04 -54.35 -61.60
C PRO A 33 -37.35 -54.36 -63.11
N GLU A 34 -36.70 -53.52 -63.92
CA GLU A 34 -36.87 -53.52 -65.38
C GLU A 34 -36.26 -54.75 -66.05
N THR A 35 -35.04 -55.16 -65.66
CA THR A 35 -34.34 -56.33 -66.23
C THR A 35 -34.90 -57.65 -65.70
N LYS A 36 -35.40 -57.66 -64.46
CA LYS A 36 -35.97 -58.85 -63.84
C LYS A 36 -37.08 -59.51 -64.66
N ARG A 37 -38.01 -58.72 -65.22
CA ARG A 37 -39.11 -59.26 -66.04
C ARG A 37 -38.61 -59.94 -67.31
N PHE A 38 -37.63 -59.35 -67.96
CA PHE A 38 -37.01 -59.92 -69.15
C PHE A 38 -36.25 -61.21 -68.81
N LEU A 39 -35.48 -61.23 -67.73
CA LEU A 39 -34.71 -62.40 -67.29
C LEU A 39 -35.63 -63.56 -66.87
N GLU A 40 -36.74 -63.26 -66.17
CA GLU A 40 -37.75 -64.26 -65.82
C GLU A 40 -38.40 -64.86 -67.08
N TRP A 41 -38.72 -64.05 -68.10
CA TRP A 41 -39.21 -64.54 -69.39
C TRP A 41 -38.17 -65.36 -70.16
N PHE A 42 -36.91 -64.91 -70.19
CA PHE A 42 -35.84 -65.61 -70.91
C PHE A 42 -35.62 -67.01 -70.33
N CYS A 43 -35.55 -67.13 -68.99
CA CYS A 43 -35.38 -68.42 -68.32
C CYS A 43 -36.62 -69.33 -68.41
N SER A 44 -37.83 -68.78 -68.63
CA SER A 44 -39.06 -69.59 -68.73
C SER A 44 -39.40 -70.04 -70.15
N THR A 45 -38.89 -69.35 -71.17
CA THR A 45 -39.36 -69.51 -72.55
C THR A 45 -38.31 -70.13 -73.47
N VAL A 46 -37.03 -70.02 -73.12
CA VAL A 46 -35.91 -70.52 -73.92
C VAL A 46 -35.50 -71.90 -73.40
N GLY A 47 -35.90 -72.96 -74.12
CA GLY A 47 -35.54 -74.35 -73.82
C GLY A 47 -34.79 -75.03 -74.97
N GLU A 48 -34.51 -76.33 -74.80
CA GLU A 48 -33.85 -77.17 -75.80
C GLU A 48 -34.67 -77.26 -77.10
N GLU A 49 -36.00 -77.11 -77.03
CA GLU A 49 -36.90 -77.08 -78.18
C GLU A 49 -36.70 -75.87 -79.12
N ASN A 50 -36.00 -74.81 -78.65
CA ASN A 50 -35.77 -73.59 -79.42
C ASN A 50 -34.37 -73.52 -80.03
N VAL A 51 -33.53 -74.54 -79.80
CA VAL A 51 -32.14 -74.60 -80.26
C VAL A 51 -31.96 -75.83 -81.13
N LEU A 52 -31.50 -75.63 -82.37
CA LEU A 52 -31.20 -76.75 -83.26
C LEU A 52 -30.06 -77.57 -82.67
N SER A 53 -30.30 -78.86 -82.45
CA SER A 53 -29.27 -79.77 -81.99
C SER A 53 -28.21 -79.97 -83.08
N PRO A 54 -26.94 -80.22 -82.74
CA PRO A 54 -25.89 -80.47 -83.73
C PRO A 54 -26.20 -81.68 -84.63
N ALA A 55 -26.94 -82.67 -84.13
CA ALA A 55 -27.43 -83.79 -84.93
C ALA A 55 -28.49 -83.37 -85.95
N GLU A 56 -29.36 -82.41 -85.64
CA GLU A 56 -30.33 -81.85 -86.58
C GLU A 56 -29.66 -80.96 -87.63
N VAL A 57 -28.61 -80.22 -87.24
CA VAL A 57 -27.80 -79.45 -88.19
C VAL A 57 -27.05 -80.39 -89.14
N GLU A 58 -26.43 -81.47 -88.64
CA GLU A 58 -25.79 -82.49 -89.48
C GLU A 58 -26.81 -83.24 -90.35
N ALA A 59 -28.01 -83.54 -89.82
CA ALA A 59 -29.08 -84.16 -90.60
C ALA A 59 -29.60 -83.21 -91.71
N TYR A 60 -29.69 -81.91 -91.43
CA TYR A 60 -30.06 -80.89 -92.41
C TYR A 60 -28.98 -80.73 -93.49
N GLU A 61 -27.70 -80.69 -93.11
CA GLU A 61 -26.58 -80.66 -94.05
C GLU A 61 -26.51 -81.95 -94.89
N ALA A 62 -26.79 -83.11 -94.29
CA ALA A 62 -26.89 -84.37 -95.01
C ALA A 62 -28.09 -84.43 -95.97
N LEU A 63 -29.22 -83.80 -95.61
CA LEU A 63 -30.39 -83.66 -96.49
C LEU A 63 -30.12 -82.73 -97.67
N LEU A 64 -29.40 -81.63 -97.44
CA LEU A 64 -28.90 -80.74 -98.50
C LEU A 64 -27.93 -81.48 -99.43
N ALA A 65 -26.98 -82.24 -98.86
CA ALA A 65 -26.00 -83.02 -99.63
C ALA A 65 -26.65 -84.19 -100.41
N ALA A 66 -27.75 -84.74 -99.92
CA ALA A 66 -28.52 -85.81 -100.58
C ALA A 66 -29.45 -85.31 -101.69
N GLY A 67 -29.50 -84.00 -101.97
CA GLY A 67 -30.23 -83.42 -103.09
C GLY A 67 -31.77 -83.58 -103.03
N LYS A 68 -32.33 -83.83 -101.84
CA LYS A 68 -33.78 -83.95 -101.66
C LYS A 68 -34.40 -82.55 -101.55
N PRO A 69 -35.61 -82.33 -102.12
CA PRO A 69 -36.28 -81.03 -102.01
C PRO A 69 -36.66 -80.76 -100.55
N ILE A 70 -36.15 -79.66 -100.01
CA ILE A 70 -36.52 -79.16 -98.68
C ILE A 70 -37.82 -78.38 -98.86
N LEU A 71 -38.82 -78.68 -98.02
CA LEU A 71 -40.11 -78.01 -98.07
C LEU A 71 -39.95 -76.61 -97.49
N GLU A 72 -39.94 -75.61 -98.35
CA GLU A 72 -39.84 -74.19 -97.99
C GLU A 72 -41.05 -73.41 -98.53
N GLY A 73 -41.46 -72.37 -97.79
CA GLY A 73 -42.55 -71.46 -98.19
C GLY A 73 -43.88 -72.16 -98.44
N ASP A 74 -44.53 -71.84 -99.57
CA ASP A 74 -45.88 -72.29 -99.90
C ASP A 74 -46.03 -73.83 -99.95
N ALA A 75 -44.95 -74.57 -100.25
CA ALA A 75 -44.95 -76.03 -100.27
C ALA A 75 -44.97 -76.65 -98.86
N LEU A 76 -44.32 -76.00 -97.89
CA LEU A 76 -44.40 -76.37 -96.48
C LEU A 76 -45.78 -76.03 -95.90
N GLU A 77 -46.32 -74.88 -96.28
CA GLU A 77 -47.64 -74.45 -95.81
C GLU A 77 -48.77 -75.32 -96.38
N ALA A 78 -48.63 -75.82 -97.62
CA ALA A 78 -49.51 -76.83 -98.20
C ALA A 78 -49.40 -78.19 -97.49
N ALA A 79 -48.18 -78.61 -97.11
CA ALA A 79 -47.96 -79.85 -96.35
C ALA A 79 -48.54 -79.76 -94.92
N LEU A 80 -48.38 -78.62 -94.24
CA LEU A 80 -48.99 -78.36 -92.93
C LEU A 80 -50.52 -78.31 -93.02
N ARG A 81 -51.09 -77.69 -94.06
CA ARG A 81 -52.54 -77.70 -94.31
C ARG A 81 -53.08 -79.11 -94.63
N MET A 82 -52.28 -79.99 -95.24
CA MET A 82 -52.64 -81.41 -95.43
C MET A 82 -52.54 -82.22 -94.13
N CYS A 83 -51.54 -81.98 -93.28
CA CYS A 83 -51.40 -82.62 -91.97
C CYS A 83 -52.50 -82.19 -90.97
N CYS A 84 -53.05 -80.97 -91.11
CA CYS A 84 -54.18 -80.49 -90.31
C CYS A 84 -55.56 -81.03 -90.75
N GLN A 85 -55.66 -81.85 -91.82
CA GLN A 85 -56.93 -82.39 -92.34
C GLN A 85 -57.17 -83.89 -92.07
N VAL A 86 -56.35 -84.55 -91.24
CA VAL A 86 -56.65 -85.90 -90.75
C VAL A 86 -57.22 -85.82 -89.33
N PRO A 87 -58.50 -86.17 -89.12
CA PRO A 87 -59.12 -86.15 -87.81
C PRO A 87 -58.71 -87.40 -87.02
N GLN A 88 -57.96 -87.22 -85.93
CA GLN A 88 -58.13 -87.88 -84.61
C GLN A 88 -56.80 -87.89 -83.83
N LEU A 89 -56.69 -86.98 -82.85
CA LEU A 89 -56.43 -87.34 -81.45
C LEU A 89 -57.00 -86.22 -80.54
N PRO A 90 -57.58 -86.55 -79.38
CA PRO A 90 -58.54 -85.69 -78.70
C PRO A 90 -57.87 -84.72 -77.72
N SER A 91 -58.12 -83.43 -77.87
CA SER A 91 -57.98 -82.48 -76.76
C SER A 91 -59.33 -81.83 -76.50
N SER A 92 -60.12 -82.51 -75.67
CA SER A 92 -61.05 -81.84 -74.78
C SER A 92 -60.32 -80.75 -74.02
N ILE A 93 -60.73 -79.49 -74.18
CA ILE A 93 -61.03 -78.58 -73.08
C ILE A 93 -62.07 -77.62 -73.64
N ALA A 94 -63.29 -77.77 -73.11
CA ALA A 94 -64.34 -76.79 -73.24
C ALA A 94 -63.93 -75.54 -72.47
N ASP A 95 -64.12 -74.40 -73.11
CA ASP A 95 -64.10 -73.06 -72.52
C ASP A 95 -65.31 -72.93 -71.57
N GLU A 96 -65.14 -73.28 -70.31
CA GLU A 96 -66.05 -72.92 -69.22
C GLU A 96 -65.47 -71.71 -68.48
N GLY A 97 -66.08 -70.55 -68.66
CA GLY A 97 -65.85 -69.40 -67.79
C GLY A 97 -66.15 -69.75 -66.32
N PRO A 98 -65.50 -69.08 -65.35
CA PRO A 98 -65.58 -69.46 -63.95
C PRO A 98 -67.02 -69.42 -63.41
N SER A 99 -67.37 -70.41 -62.61
CA SER A 99 -68.70 -70.57 -61.99
C SER A 99 -69.07 -69.37 -61.09
N GLN A 100 -70.37 -69.10 -60.95
CA GLN A 100 -70.89 -67.97 -60.15
C GLN A 100 -70.43 -67.99 -58.68
N GLU A 101 -70.17 -69.17 -58.12
CA GLU A 101 -69.63 -69.34 -56.77
C GLU A 101 -68.16 -68.91 -56.68
N ALA A 102 -67.34 -69.20 -57.69
CA ALA A 102 -65.94 -68.76 -57.76
C ALA A 102 -65.83 -67.23 -57.82
N LEU A 103 -66.70 -66.56 -58.59
CA LEU A 103 -66.76 -65.10 -58.66
C LEU A 103 -67.20 -64.44 -57.33
N GLN A 104 -68.10 -65.08 -56.58
CA GLN A 104 -68.49 -64.60 -55.24
C GLN A 104 -67.34 -64.78 -54.23
N GLN A 105 -66.59 -65.87 -54.33
CA GLN A 105 -65.42 -66.13 -53.50
C GLN A 105 -64.30 -65.12 -53.80
N GLU A 106 -64.01 -64.84 -55.07
CA GLU A 106 -63.07 -63.78 -55.49
C GLU A 106 -63.51 -62.39 -55.01
N LEU A 107 -64.80 -62.05 -55.11
CA LEU A 107 -65.32 -60.79 -54.57
C LEU A 107 -65.13 -60.67 -53.05
N GLN A 108 -65.26 -61.78 -52.32
CA GLN A 108 -65.04 -61.80 -50.88
C GLN A 108 -63.55 -61.68 -50.53
N GLU A 109 -62.67 -62.34 -51.28
CA GLU A 109 -61.22 -62.20 -51.14
C GLU A 109 -60.74 -60.78 -51.46
N LEU A 110 -61.29 -60.15 -52.52
CA LEU A 110 -60.99 -58.76 -52.87
C LEU A 110 -61.49 -57.77 -51.81
N LYS A 111 -62.66 -58.02 -51.20
CA LYS A 111 -63.13 -57.22 -50.04
C LYS A 111 -62.20 -57.37 -48.85
N ASN A 112 -61.82 -58.60 -48.49
CA ASN A 112 -60.87 -58.86 -47.40
C ASN A 112 -59.50 -58.21 -47.68
N TYR A 113 -59.04 -58.26 -48.94
CA TYR A 113 -57.81 -57.62 -49.39
C TYR A 113 -57.89 -56.09 -49.26
N ARG A 114 -59.01 -55.48 -49.70
CA ARG A 114 -59.28 -54.04 -49.54
C ARG A 114 -59.27 -53.64 -48.07
N ASP A 115 -59.91 -54.41 -47.19
CA ASP A 115 -59.96 -54.11 -45.76
C ASP A 115 -58.58 -54.24 -45.09
N CYS A 116 -57.78 -55.24 -45.48
CA CYS A 116 -56.39 -55.36 -45.06
C CYS A 116 -55.52 -54.17 -45.51
N GLN A 117 -55.71 -53.70 -46.75
CA GLN A 117 -55.01 -52.52 -47.26
C GLN A 117 -55.43 -51.25 -46.52
N LEU A 118 -56.72 -51.09 -46.25
CA LEU A 118 -57.25 -49.96 -45.49
C LEU A 118 -56.71 -49.95 -44.04
N TRP A 119 -56.63 -51.13 -43.41
CA TRP A 119 -56.03 -51.28 -42.09
C TRP A 119 -54.54 -50.93 -42.07
N ARG A 120 -53.77 -51.40 -43.06
CA ARG A 120 -52.35 -51.04 -43.23
C ARG A 120 -52.19 -49.53 -43.41
N TYR A 121 -53.00 -48.92 -44.27
CA TYR A 121 -52.99 -47.48 -44.51
C TYR A 121 -53.30 -46.69 -43.23
N ARG A 122 -54.34 -47.07 -42.48
CA ARG A 122 -54.68 -46.45 -41.19
C ARG A 122 -53.56 -46.59 -40.17
N LYS A 123 -52.92 -47.77 -40.11
CA LYS A 123 -51.78 -48.01 -39.22
C LYS A 123 -50.59 -47.12 -39.59
N LEU A 124 -50.24 -47.02 -40.88
CA LEU A 124 -49.18 -46.12 -41.36
C LEU A 124 -49.50 -44.64 -41.08
N LEU A 125 -50.75 -44.22 -41.26
CA LEU A 125 -51.18 -42.87 -40.94
C LEU A 125 -51.00 -42.54 -39.45
N ALA A 126 -51.30 -43.49 -38.56
CA ALA A 126 -51.04 -43.33 -37.12
C ALA A 126 -49.54 -43.21 -36.80
N TRP A 127 -48.68 -43.98 -37.49
CA TRP A 127 -47.21 -43.86 -37.36
C TRP A 127 -46.69 -42.52 -37.87
N ILE A 128 -47.19 -42.04 -39.01
CA ILE A 128 -46.82 -40.74 -39.57
C ILE A 128 -47.19 -39.62 -38.57
N ASN A 129 -48.41 -39.66 -38.01
CA ASN A 129 -48.84 -38.68 -37.01
C ASN A 129 -47.96 -38.73 -35.75
N LYS A 130 -47.59 -39.93 -35.29
CA LYS A 130 -46.69 -40.09 -34.14
C LYS A 130 -45.29 -39.51 -34.41
N LEU A 131 -44.71 -39.80 -35.57
CA LEU A 131 -43.41 -39.26 -35.97
C LEU A 131 -43.45 -37.74 -36.12
N GLN A 132 -44.53 -37.18 -36.68
CA GLN A 132 -44.71 -35.73 -36.76
C GLN A 132 -44.82 -35.07 -35.38
N GLN A 133 -45.43 -35.75 -34.40
CA GLN A 133 -45.51 -35.25 -33.03
C GLN A 133 -44.13 -35.30 -32.33
N GLU A 134 -43.37 -36.38 -32.50
CA GLU A 134 -42.00 -36.50 -32.00
C GLU A 134 -41.08 -35.46 -32.64
N GLN A 135 -41.21 -35.21 -33.94
CA GLN A 135 -40.43 -34.18 -34.63
C GLN A 135 -40.71 -32.77 -34.07
N LYS A 136 -41.99 -32.42 -33.84
CA LYS A 136 -42.37 -31.14 -33.23
C LYS A 136 -41.80 -30.99 -31.83
N TYR A 137 -41.86 -32.04 -31.03
CA TYR A 137 -41.28 -32.06 -29.68
C TYR A 137 -39.76 -31.82 -29.70
N LEU A 138 -39.04 -32.51 -30.59
CA LEU A 138 -37.59 -32.33 -30.74
C LEU A 138 -37.22 -30.93 -31.24
N GLU A 139 -38.01 -30.35 -32.15
CA GLU A 139 -37.80 -28.95 -32.60
C GLU A 139 -38.00 -27.94 -31.46
N GLU A 140 -38.94 -28.20 -30.54
CA GLU A 140 -39.12 -27.39 -29.33
C GLU A 140 -37.96 -27.54 -28.35
N GLU A 141 -37.51 -28.77 -28.07
CA GLU A 141 -36.32 -29.01 -27.25
C GLU A 141 -35.06 -28.35 -27.83
N GLU A 142 -34.86 -28.44 -29.16
CA GLU A 142 -33.72 -27.80 -29.82
C GLU A 142 -33.77 -26.27 -29.68
N LYS A 143 -34.95 -25.65 -29.77
CA LYS A 143 -35.11 -24.21 -29.55
C LYS A 143 -34.77 -23.82 -28.12
N VAL A 144 -35.20 -24.60 -27.13
CA VAL A 144 -34.88 -24.38 -25.71
C VAL A 144 -33.37 -24.50 -25.49
N LEU A 145 -32.74 -25.59 -25.95
CA LEU A 145 -31.31 -25.80 -25.82
C LEU A 145 -30.48 -24.70 -26.52
N LYS A 146 -30.91 -24.24 -27.70
CA LYS A 146 -30.28 -23.10 -28.38
C LYS A 146 -30.37 -21.82 -27.55
N GLN A 147 -31.50 -21.59 -26.89
CA GLN A 147 -31.68 -20.42 -26.02
C GLN A 147 -30.80 -20.51 -24.77
N GLU A 148 -30.77 -21.67 -24.11
CA GLU A 148 -29.91 -21.92 -22.95
C GLU A 148 -28.42 -21.76 -23.29
N LEU A 149 -27.99 -22.29 -24.44
CA LEU A 149 -26.62 -22.14 -24.92
C LEU A 149 -26.24 -20.66 -25.14
N ARG A 150 -27.15 -19.86 -25.71
CA ARG A 150 -26.93 -18.40 -25.87
C ARG A 150 -26.80 -17.72 -24.52
N MET A 151 -27.65 -18.05 -23.55
CA MET A 151 -27.59 -17.49 -22.21
C MET A 151 -26.27 -17.84 -21.51
N ALA A 152 -25.84 -19.10 -21.57
CA ALA A 152 -24.57 -19.55 -21.03
C ALA A 152 -23.37 -18.85 -21.69
N HIS A 153 -23.43 -18.64 -23.02
CA HIS A 153 -22.39 -17.91 -23.74
C HIS A 153 -22.30 -16.44 -23.31
N MET A 154 -23.44 -15.77 -23.09
CA MET A 154 -23.46 -14.39 -22.58
C MET A 154 -22.92 -14.29 -21.16
N ASP A 155 -23.26 -15.23 -20.26
CA ASP A 155 -22.70 -15.27 -18.91
C ASP A 155 -21.18 -15.49 -18.92
N LEU A 156 -20.70 -16.41 -19.74
CA LEU A 156 -19.25 -16.64 -19.90
C LEU A 156 -18.55 -15.37 -20.40
N LYS A 157 -19.12 -14.68 -21.40
CA LYS A 157 -18.57 -13.43 -21.93
C LYS A 157 -18.50 -12.35 -20.84
N ALA A 158 -19.55 -12.22 -20.03
CA ALA A 158 -19.58 -11.29 -18.90
C ALA A 158 -18.51 -11.61 -17.85
N LYS A 159 -18.31 -12.90 -17.53
CA LYS A 159 -17.23 -13.36 -16.63
C LYS A 159 -15.86 -13.01 -17.18
N VAL A 160 -15.60 -13.32 -18.46
CA VAL A 160 -14.32 -12.97 -19.13
C VAL A 160 -14.04 -11.47 -19.08
N PHE A 161 -15.05 -10.62 -19.29
CA PHE A 161 -14.90 -9.17 -19.14
C PHE A 161 -14.52 -8.76 -17.71
N LYS A 162 -15.19 -9.32 -16.69
CA LYS A 162 -14.86 -9.06 -15.28
C LYS A 162 -13.43 -9.50 -14.96
N THR A 163 -13.02 -10.69 -15.37
CA THR A 163 -11.66 -11.19 -15.15
C THR A 163 -10.62 -10.31 -15.83
N ARG A 164 -10.88 -9.87 -17.07
CA ARG A 164 -9.99 -8.95 -17.80
C ARG A 164 -9.87 -7.59 -17.12
N ALA A 165 -10.96 -7.09 -16.53
CA ALA A 165 -10.94 -5.85 -15.76
C ALA A 165 -10.07 -5.99 -14.50
N VAL A 166 -10.22 -7.08 -13.74
CA VAL A 166 -9.37 -7.37 -12.56
C VAL A 166 -7.90 -7.49 -12.97
N LEU A 167 -7.59 -8.22 -14.04
CA LEU A 167 -6.22 -8.36 -14.54
C LEU A 167 -5.61 -7.00 -14.94
N SER A 168 -6.43 -6.12 -15.54
CA SER A 168 -6.00 -4.76 -15.87
C SER A 168 -5.71 -3.91 -14.62
N GLN A 169 -6.45 -4.09 -13.53
CA GLN A 169 -6.19 -3.40 -12.26
C GLN A 169 -4.91 -3.93 -11.60
N VAL A 170 -4.73 -5.25 -11.57
CA VAL A 170 -3.51 -5.88 -11.02
C VAL A 170 -2.28 -5.42 -11.80
N SER A 171 -2.33 -5.40 -13.14
CA SER A 171 -1.21 -4.91 -13.95
C SER A 171 -0.91 -3.43 -13.74
N LYS A 172 -1.92 -2.58 -13.52
CA LYS A 172 -1.72 -1.17 -13.14
C LYS A 172 -1.05 -1.03 -11.77
N ALA A 173 -1.52 -1.79 -10.78
CA ALA A 173 -0.92 -1.81 -9.45
C ALA A 173 0.54 -2.31 -9.48
N ALA A 174 0.81 -3.37 -10.25
CA ALA A 174 2.17 -3.88 -10.45
C ALA A 174 3.12 -2.86 -11.11
N LYS A 175 2.61 -2.08 -12.08
CA LYS A 175 3.38 -0.97 -12.68
C LYS A 175 3.68 0.13 -11.66
N GLN A 176 2.71 0.52 -10.85
CA GLN A 176 2.92 1.50 -9.77
C GLN A 176 3.97 1.02 -8.77
N VAL A 177 3.93 -0.26 -8.37
CA VAL A 177 4.95 -0.85 -7.49
C VAL A 177 6.34 -0.84 -8.14
N SER A 178 6.43 -1.12 -9.44
CA SER A 178 7.68 -1.09 -10.20
C SER A 178 8.25 0.33 -10.35
N GLU A 179 7.40 1.32 -10.61
CA GLU A 179 7.79 2.73 -10.72
C GLU A 179 8.29 3.27 -9.36
N CYS A 180 7.68 2.84 -8.25
CA CYS A 180 8.14 3.15 -6.89
C CYS A 180 9.46 2.45 -6.48
N HIS A 181 10.01 1.54 -7.29
CA HIS A 181 11.33 0.95 -7.09
C HIS A 181 12.40 1.61 -7.98
N GLY A 182 12.03 2.51 -8.87
CA GLY A 182 12.83 2.82 -10.05
C GLY A 182 13.88 3.92 -9.94
N ASN A 183 13.87 4.83 -8.96
CA ASN A 183 14.66 6.08 -9.15
C ASN A 183 15.56 6.57 -8.01
N MET A 184 15.50 6.04 -6.79
CA MET A 184 16.48 6.32 -5.73
C MET A 184 16.55 5.07 -4.85
N GLY A 185 17.75 4.50 -4.65
CA GLY A 185 17.93 3.44 -3.66
C GLY A 185 17.44 3.94 -2.31
N MET A 186 16.58 3.18 -1.63
CA MET A 186 16.11 3.56 -0.30
C MET A 186 17.32 3.61 0.65
N LEU A 187 17.34 4.57 1.56
CA LEU A 187 18.40 4.75 2.55
C LEU A 187 18.58 3.50 3.41
N CYS A 188 17.50 2.75 3.67
CA CYS A 188 17.54 1.45 4.33
C CYS A 188 18.26 0.34 3.54
N GLN A 189 18.61 0.55 2.27
CA GLN A 189 19.43 -0.34 1.45
C GLN A 189 20.90 0.13 1.35
N LEU A 190 21.18 1.35 1.79
CA LEU A 190 22.52 1.92 1.81
C LEU A 190 23.23 1.53 3.11
N ASP A 191 24.53 1.27 3.02
CA ASP A 191 25.36 1.14 4.21
C ASP A 191 25.60 2.53 4.83
N LEU A 192 25.07 2.71 6.05
CA LEU A 192 25.19 3.95 6.83
C LEU A 192 26.48 4.00 7.68
N ALA A 193 27.24 2.90 7.76
CA ALA A 193 28.49 2.85 8.50
C ALA A 193 29.47 4.00 8.18
N PRO A 194 29.78 4.34 6.90
CA PRO A 194 30.71 5.44 6.60
C PRO A 194 30.19 6.80 7.05
N TYR A 195 28.87 7.02 7.04
CA TYR A 195 28.27 8.25 7.53
C TYR A 195 28.37 8.35 9.06
N LEU A 196 28.10 7.25 9.78
CA LEU A 196 28.23 7.19 11.24
C LEU A 196 29.68 7.35 11.70
N GLU A 197 30.66 6.79 10.98
CA GLU A 197 32.09 7.02 11.23
C GLU A 197 32.44 8.50 11.06
N GLN A 198 31.90 9.17 10.05
CA GLN A 198 32.10 10.60 9.84
C GLN A 198 31.45 11.46 10.94
N GLU A 199 30.27 11.10 11.42
CA GLU A 199 29.64 11.76 12.56
C GLU A 199 30.45 11.55 13.84
N GLN A 200 30.95 10.33 14.09
CA GLN A 200 31.81 10.03 15.23
C GLN A 200 33.11 10.84 15.20
N GLN A 201 33.79 10.91 14.05
CA GLN A 201 34.99 11.75 13.89
C GLN A 201 34.69 13.24 14.16
N ALA A 202 33.52 13.72 13.72
CA ALA A 202 33.09 15.09 14.00
C ALA A 202 32.82 15.30 15.51
N THR A 203 32.32 14.29 16.22
CA THR A 203 32.14 14.33 17.67
C THR A 203 33.48 14.29 18.42
N ASP A 204 34.41 13.43 18.01
CA ASP A 204 35.75 13.33 18.59
C ASP A 204 36.53 14.65 18.42
N THR A 205 36.44 15.26 17.23
CA THR A 205 37.05 16.58 16.98
C THR A 205 36.40 17.67 17.83
N PHE A 206 35.07 17.66 18.00
CA PHE A 206 34.38 18.58 18.90
C PHE A 206 34.81 18.37 20.36
N GLU A 207 34.94 17.13 20.82
CA GLU A 207 35.41 16.83 22.17
C GLU A 207 36.83 17.34 22.40
N SER A 208 37.72 17.14 21.42
CA SER A 208 39.08 17.68 21.46
C SER A 208 39.10 19.22 21.51
N PHE A 209 38.19 19.88 20.80
CA PHE A 209 38.03 21.34 20.83
C PHE A 209 37.56 21.80 22.22
N ILE A 210 36.58 21.14 22.82
CA ILE A 210 36.09 21.45 24.16
C ILE A 210 37.19 21.24 25.21
N GLN A 211 37.96 20.16 25.11
CA GLN A 211 39.11 19.91 26.00
C GLN A 211 40.21 20.98 25.86
N GLN A 212 40.42 21.54 24.67
CA GLN A 212 41.34 22.66 24.46
C GLN A 212 40.78 24.00 24.99
N VAL A 213 39.46 24.15 25.02
CA VAL A 213 38.78 25.39 25.41
C VAL A 213 38.53 25.46 26.92
N LEU A 214 38.34 24.33 27.59
CA LEU A 214 38.15 24.19 29.03
C LEU A 214 39.35 23.43 29.64
N PRO A 215 40.42 24.11 30.06
CA PRO A 215 41.45 23.45 30.85
C PRO A 215 40.87 23.17 32.25
N ALA A 216 40.61 21.90 32.53
CA ALA A 216 40.45 21.33 33.88
C ALA A 216 39.19 21.73 34.71
N SER A 217 37.99 21.79 34.12
CA SER A 217 36.75 21.89 34.93
C SER A 217 35.86 20.64 34.94
N VAL A 218 36.22 19.57 34.22
CA VAL A 218 35.48 18.30 34.30
C VAL A 218 36.45 17.11 34.23
N GLN A 219 37.19 16.87 35.32
CA GLN A 219 37.39 15.49 35.73
C GLN A 219 36.24 15.16 36.66
N ALA A 220 35.26 14.43 36.13
CA ALA A 220 34.34 13.68 36.98
C ALA A 220 35.17 12.79 37.93
N PRO A 221 34.80 12.63 39.21
CA PRO A 221 35.46 11.68 40.08
C PRO A 221 35.16 10.29 39.54
N ASP A 222 36.12 9.69 38.85
CA ASP A 222 36.07 8.29 38.47
C ASP A 222 36.24 7.50 39.77
N GLU A 223 35.11 7.03 40.33
CA GLU A 223 35.09 5.95 41.30
C GLU A 223 35.65 4.69 40.63
N ARG A 224 36.97 4.52 40.67
CA ARG A 224 37.62 3.22 40.47
C ARG A 224 38.59 2.94 41.60
N ASP A 225 38.00 2.31 42.62
CA ASP A 225 38.42 1.04 43.19
C ASP A 225 39.94 0.71 43.19
N GLY A 226 40.50 0.71 44.39
CA GLY A 226 41.37 -0.33 44.95
C GLY A 226 42.52 -0.95 44.14
N SER A 227 43.73 -0.75 44.67
CA SER A 227 44.98 -1.52 44.46
C SER A 227 45.73 -1.16 43.16
N GLN A 228 47.03 -0.89 43.15
CA GLN A 228 48.12 -1.55 43.86
C GLN A 228 49.37 -0.66 43.79
N GLU A 229 50.19 -0.70 44.84
CA GLU A 229 51.54 -0.13 44.93
C GLU A 229 52.41 -0.53 43.73
N VAL A 230 53.25 0.38 43.21
CA VAL A 230 54.69 0.17 43.00
C VAL A 230 55.39 1.54 42.90
N THR A 231 56.30 1.75 43.84
CA THR A 231 57.40 2.72 43.84
C THR A 231 58.29 2.62 42.60
N GLU A 232 58.69 3.74 42.00
CA GLU A 232 60.11 4.15 41.95
C GLU A 232 60.32 5.51 41.26
N ARG A 233 61.11 6.34 41.94
CA ARG A 233 61.72 7.58 41.44
C ARG A 233 62.64 7.27 40.26
N MET A 234 62.59 8.07 39.20
CA MET A 234 63.81 8.57 38.57
C MET A 234 63.60 9.97 37.98
N ASP A 235 64.38 10.90 38.53
CA ASP A 235 64.71 12.20 37.97
C ASP A 235 65.34 12.04 36.58
N THR A 236 64.74 12.66 35.57
CA THR A 236 65.50 13.11 34.40
C THR A 236 65.11 14.53 34.02
N LYS A 237 65.97 15.44 34.49
CA LYS A 237 66.15 16.81 34.06
C LYS A 237 66.26 16.90 32.53
N LYS A 238 65.26 17.45 31.86
CA LYS A 238 65.39 17.98 30.49
C LYS A 238 64.72 19.34 30.35
N THR A 239 65.60 20.33 30.28
CA THR A 239 65.56 21.45 29.33
C THR A 239 64.32 22.35 29.39
N SER A 240 64.49 23.42 30.17
CA SER A 240 63.79 24.69 30.07
C SER A 240 63.77 25.22 28.64
N MET A 241 62.59 25.31 28.04
CA MET A 241 62.20 26.32 27.06
C MET A 241 60.80 26.83 27.45
N PRO A 242 60.51 28.12 27.21
CA PRO A 242 59.48 28.84 27.94
C PRO A 242 58.09 28.41 27.48
N LYS A 243 57.33 27.79 28.37
CA LYS A 243 55.88 27.67 28.22
C LYS A 243 55.30 29.09 28.14
N GLY A 244 54.77 29.42 26.96
CA GLY A 244 53.98 30.62 26.76
C GLY A 244 52.82 30.66 27.74
N LEU A 245 52.43 31.89 28.07
CA LEU A 245 51.34 32.29 28.96
C LEU A 245 50.11 31.37 28.86
N GLY A 246 50.06 30.35 29.72
CA GLY A 246 48.82 29.75 30.17
C GLY A 246 48.63 30.23 31.59
N THR A 247 47.74 31.21 31.79
CA THR A 247 47.37 31.62 33.16
C THR A 247 46.36 30.59 33.62
N ASP A 248 46.69 29.86 34.68
CA ASP A 248 45.83 28.86 35.30
C ASP A 248 44.48 29.52 35.67
N GLU A 249 43.38 28.94 35.20
CA GLU A 249 42.03 29.45 35.47
C GLU A 249 41.62 29.26 36.95
N ASN A 250 42.35 28.42 37.68
CA ASN A 250 42.15 28.21 39.11
C ASN A 250 42.73 29.33 39.98
N GLU A 251 43.65 30.15 39.45
CA GLU A 251 44.12 31.38 40.13
C GLU A 251 43.13 32.55 40.00
N LEU A 252 42.25 32.55 38.99
CA LEU A 252 41.35 33.69 38.70
C LEU A 252 40.25 33.92 39.74
N LEU A 253 39.78 32.86 40.41
CA LEU A 253 38.73 32.95 41.44
C LEU A 253 39.31 33.39 42.80
N GLU A 254 40.55 33.00 43.13
CA GLU A 254 41.27 33.56 44.28
C GLU A 254 41.73 35.01 44.01
N ASP A 255 41.89 35.38 42.73
CA ASP A 255 42.39 36.70 42.32
C ASP A 255 41.39 37.84 42.47
N GLN A 256 40.08 37.58 42.44
CA GLN A 256 39.11 38.68 42.51
C GLN A 256 39.08 39.31 43.91
N ASP A 257 39.12 38.48 44.95
CA ASP A 257 39.25 38.91 46.33
C ASP A 257 40.65 39.45 46.63
N SER A 258 41.70 38.93 45.99
CA SER A 258 43.07 39.43 46.09
C SER A 258 43.19 40.84 45.50
N PHE A 259 42.56 41.09 44.34
CA PHE A 259 42.58 42.37 43.64
C PHE A 259 41.91 43.48 44.46
N TRP A 260 40.72 43.24 45.01
CA TRP A 260 40.04 44.24 45.83
C TRP A 260 40.78 44.54 47.14
N LYS A 261 41.42 43.53 47.74
CA LYS A 261 42.31 43.72 48.90
C LYS A 261 43.52 44.57 48.55
N GLU A 262 44.15 44.31 47.40
CA GLU A 262 45.32 45.06 46.94
C GLU A 262 44.96 46.50 46.55
N MET A 263 43.80 46.71 45.91
CA MET A 263 43.25 48.04 45.64
C MET A 263 43.03 48.84 46.94
N GLY A 264 42.51 48.21 47.99
CA GLY A 264 42.39 48.86 49.31
C GLY A 264 43.75 49.22 49.93
N ARG A 265 44.78 48.39 49.74
CA ARG A 265 46.15 48.70 50.17
C ARG A 265 46.75 49.88 49.41
N ILE A 266 46.54 49.95 48.09
CA ILE A 266 46.98 51.07 47.26
C ILE A 266 46.27 52.37 47.68
N GLU A 267 44.95 52.32 47.96
CA GLU A 267 44.19 53.48 48.44
C GLU A 267 44.80 54.06 49.72
N THR A 268 45.02 53.18 50.70
CA THR A 268 45.52 53.56 52.01
C THR A 268 46.95 54.09 51.93
N ALA A 269 47.82 53.44 51.13
CA ALA A 269 49.18 53.91 50.87
C ALA A 269 49.19 55.30 50.20
N HIS A 270 48.34 55.54 49.20
CA HIS A 270 48.23 56.83 48.51
C HIS A 270 47.76 57.93 49.47
N ILE A 271 46.72 57.68 50.26
CA ILE A 271 46.21 58.63 51.27
C ILE A 271 47.31 58.97 52.29
N CYS A 272 48.02 57.97 52.80
CA CYS A 272 49.12 58.17 53.76
C CYS A 272 50.26 59.00 53.16
N ALA A 273 50.76 58.63 51.98
CA ALA A 273 51.84 59.34 51.31
C ALA A 273 51.45 60.80 51.00
N ARG A 274 50.24 61.03 50.51
CA ARG A 274 49.75 62.37 50.18
C ARG A 274 49.56 63.24 51.43
N ARG A 275 49.04 62.65 52.52
CA ARG A 275 48.94 63.32 53.82
C ARG A 275 50.32 63.70 54.36
N GLU A 276 51.31 62.81 54.27
CA GLU A 276 52.68 63.09 54.70
C GLU A 276 53.27 64.26 53.92
N VAL A 277 53.12 64.28 52.59
CA VAL A 277 53.59 65.40 51.74
C VAL A 277 52.96 66.73 52.15
N ILE A 278 51.66 66.76 52.43
CA ILE A 278 50.97 68.00 52.85
C ILE A 278 51.47 68.46 54.23
N VAL A 279 51.61 67.54 55.18
CA VAL A 279 52.08 67.86 56.54
C VAL A 279 53.55 68.30 56.53
N THR A 280 54.41 67.66 55.74
CA THR A 280 55.82 68.04 55.63
C THR A 280 55.96 69.40 54.92
N ALA A 281 55.22 69.66 53.85
CA ALA A 281 55.19 70.96 53.19
C ALA A 281 54.75 72.08 54.17
N ALA A 282 53.68 71.85 54.94
CA ALA A 282 53.22 72.81 55.95
C ALA A 282 54.27 73.04 57.06
N LYS A 283 54.99 72.00 57.47
CA LYS A 283 56.10 72.13 58.44
C LYS A 283 57.26 72.95 57.85
N VAL A 284 57.65 72.70 56.61
CA VAL A 284 58.71 73.42 55.92
C VAL A 284 58.34 74.90 55.81
N GLU A 285 57.13 75.21 55.36
CA GLU A 285 56.64 76.60 55.32
C GLU A 285 56.57 77.24 56.70
N GLY A 286 56.15 76.48 57.72
CA GLY A 286 56.17 76.94 59.11
C GLY A 286 57.59 77.26 59.60
N THR A 287 58.58 76.42 59.30
CA THR A 287 59.99 76.68 59.64
C THR A 287 60.56 77.87 58.88
N ARG A 288 60.17 78.05 57.61
CA ARG A 288 60.56 79.22 56.81
C ARG A 288 59.99 80.50 57.41
N ALA A 289 58.70 80.52 57.72
CA ALA A 289 58.07 81.67 58.37
C ALA A 289 58.68 81.98 59.74
N ALA A 290 59.02 80.95 60.53
CA ALA A 290 59.70 81.13 61.82
C ALA A 290 61.12 81.72 61.65
N LEU A 291 61.86 81.27 60.63
CA LEU A 291 63.19 81.81 60.31
C LEU A 291 63.10 83.27 59.84
N GLU A 292 62.15 83.60 58.97
CA GLU A 292 61.89 84.99 58.56
C GLU A 292 61.47 85.87 59.73
N TRP A 293 60.63 85.36 60.66
CA TRP A 293 60.26 86.10 61.87
C TRP A 293 61.48 86.33 62.76
N ALA A 294 62.29 85.30 63.01
CA ALA A 294 63.50 85.43 63.83
C ALA A 294 64.51 86.42 63.24
N GLN A 295 64.66 86.45 61.90
CA GLN A 295 65.49 87.43 61.19
C GLN A 295 64.96 88.86 61.41
N ARG A 296 63.67 89.10 61.16
CA ARG A 296 63.04 90.42 61.39
C ARG A 296 63.14 90.88 62.83
N THR A 297 62.97 89.97 63.80
CA THR A 297 63.07 90.29 65.23
C THR A 297 64.51 90.59 65.65
N LEU A 298 65.50 89.90 65.06
CA LEU A 298 66.91 90.18 65.30
C LEU A 298 67.29 91.57 64.78
N GLU A 299 66.88 91.91 63.56
CA GLU A 299 67.06 93.26 62.97
C GLU A 299 66.41 94.34 63.87
N ALA A 300 65.19 94.12 64.35
CA ALA A 300 64.49 95.07 65.23
C ALA A 300 65.16 95.24 66.60
N LEU A 301 65.79 94.19 67.15
CA LEU A 301 66.55 94.26 68.40
C LEU A 301 67.88 95.01 68.24
N GLU A 302 68.52 94.88 67.07
CA GLU A 302 69.72 95.65 66.71
C GLU A 302 69.41 97.16 66.55
N ASP A 303 68.23 97.51 66.02
CA ASP A 303 67.79 98.90 65.82
C ASP A 303 67.26 99.59 67.10
N ASN A 304 66.42 98.94 67.90
CA ASN A 304 65.82 99.52 69.12
C ASN A 304 65.45 98.47 70.19
N GLN A 305 66.43 98.15 71.02
CA GLN A 305 66.32 97.07 72.02
C GLN A 305 65.14 97.21 73.00
N GLN A 306 64.91 98.39 73.58
CA GLN A 306 63.88 98.57 74.62
C GLN A 306 62.45 98.45 74.06
N ALA A 307 62.22 98.92 72.83
CA ALA A 307 60.91 98.83 72.18
C ALA A 307 60.59 97.40 71.74
N ALA A 308 61.56 96.71 71.15
CA ALA A 308 61.42 95.32 70.72
C ALA A 308 61.20 94.36 71.90
N GLU A 309 61.91 94.55 73.03
CA GLU A 309 61.70 93.75 74.25
C GLU A 309 60.29 93.94 74.84
N ALA A 310 59.76 95.17 74.85
CA ALA A 310 58.41 95.45 75.33
C ALA A 310 57.33 94.80 74.42
N GLU A 311 57.53 94.83 73.10
CA GLU A 311 56.64 94.16 72.15
C GLU A 311 56.65 92.64 72.34
N LEU A 312 57.83 92.02 72.48
CA LEU A 312 57.97 90.59 72.76
C LEU A 312 57.29 90.18 74.07
N GLN A 313 57.42 90.99 75.13
CA GLN A 313 56.74 90.75 76.40
C GLN A 313 55.21 90.83 76.26
N SER A 314 54.70 91.79 75.48
CA SER A 314 53.26 91.90 75.21
C SER A 314 52.73 90.70 74.40
N GLN A 315 53.48 90.25 73.40
CA GLN A 315 53.12 89.10 72.57
C GLN A 315 53.21 87.78 73.35
N ALA A 316 54.17 87.63 74.26
CA ALA A 316 54.33 86.44 75.09
C ALA A 316 53.08 86.13 75.96
N ALA A 317 52.31 87.15 76.35
CA ALA A 317 51.07 86.97 77.10
C ALA A 317 49.89 86.49 76.22
N VAL A 318 49.91 86.77 74.91
CA VAL A 318 48.79 86.50 73.98
C VAL A 318 49.00 85.21 73.16
N LEU A 319 50.24 84.94 72.76
CA LEU A 319 50.63 83.79 71.92
C LEU A 319 50.15 82.43 72.44
N PRO A 320 50.17 82.10 73.74
CA PRO A 320 49.77 80.77 74.22
C PRO A 320 48.30 80.44 73.95
N ARG A 321 47.39 81.44 74.00
CA ARG A 321 45.96 81.24 73.72
C ARG A 321 45.73 81.04 72.21
N GLN A 322 46.39 81.85 71.38
CA GLN A 322 46.33 81.74 69.93
C GLN A 322 46.91 80.41 69.44
N LEU A 323 48.02 79.95 70.01
CA LEU A 323 48.61 78.64 69.70
C LEU A 323 47.66 77.48 70.02
N ARG A 324 46.86 77.57 71.08
CA ARG A 324 45.86 76.54 71.41
C ARG A 324 44.72 76.52 70.39
N ALA A 325 44.20 77.69 70.01
CA ALA A 325 43.16 77.82 68.99
C ALA A 325 43.66 77.28 67.63
N LEU A 326 44.84 77.72 67.19
CA LEU A 326 45.44 77.24 65.93
C LEU A 326 45.70 75.74 65.94
N ARG A 327 46.16 75.16 67.06
CA ARG A 327 46.32 73.70 67.18
C ARG A 327 44.99 72.96 67.02
N PHE A 328 43.92 73.49 67.61
CA PHE A 328 42.58 72.93 67.45
C PHE A 328 42.13 72.99 65.98
N ASP A 329 42.26 74.14 65.34
CA ASP A 329 41.89 74.33 63.93
C ASP A 329 42.70 73.42 62.99
N ILE A 330 44.00 73.23 63.25
CA ILE A 330 44.85 72.28 62.51
C ILE A 330 44.34 70.86 62.68
N THR A 331 44.03 70.42 63.91
CA THR A 331 43.51 69.06 64.14
C THR A 331 42.15 68.84 63.48
N GLN A 332 41.27 69.85 63.50
CA GLN A 332 39.97 69.80 62.84
C GLN A 332 40.12 69.72 61.32
N THR A 333 40.99 70.54 60.75
CA THR A 333 41.26 70.57 59.30
C THR A 333 41.83 69.23 58.81
N LEU A 334 42.79 68.66 59.54
CA LEU A 334 43.40 67.37 59.18
C LEU A 334 42.42 66.19 59.24
N THR A 335 41.46 66.22 60.17
CA THR A 335 40.54 65.09 60.41
C THR A 335 39.23 65.21 59.62
N GLN A 336 38.62 66.40 59.59
CA GLN A 336 37.29 66.60 59.01
C GLN A 336 37.31 67.03 57.54
N GLN A 337 38.34 67.76 57.10
CA GLN A 337 38.37 68.34 55.75
C GLN A 337 39.36 67.63 54.84
N LEU A 338 40.60 67.41 55.30
CA LEU A 338 41.65 66.84 54.47
C LEU A 338 41.40 65.36 54.16
N LEU A 339 41.01 64.54 55.14
CA LEU A 339 40.85 63.10 54.95
C LEU A 339 39.77 62.73 53.90
N PRO A 340 38.57 63.35 53.88
CA PRO A 340 37.58 63.09 52.82
C PRO A 340 38.08 63.49 51.42
N LEU A 341 38.81 64.60 51.29
CA LEU A 341 39.38 65.05 50.01
C LEU A 341 40.44 64.08 49.50
N LEU A 342 41.32 63.58 50.39
CA LEU A 342 42.31 62.56 50.05
C LEU A 342 41.67 61.24 49.63
N LYS A 343 40.57 60.83 50.27
CA LYS A 343 39.79 59.65 49.84
C LYS A 343 39.18 59.85 48.44
N ALA A 344 38.66 61.05 48.15
CA ALA A 344 38.14 61.36 46.81
C ALA A 344 39.24 61.37 45.74
N GLU A 345 40.43 61.92 46.06
CA GLU A 345 41.61 61.91 45.20
C GLU A 345 42.09 60.46 44.93
N ALA A 346 42.20 59.63 45.97
CA ALA A 346 42.60 58.22 45.85
C ALA A 346 41.63 57.41 44.98
N ARG A 347 40.32 57.63 45.10
CA ARG A 347 39.32 56.98 44.22
C ARG A 347 39.46 57.39 42.76
N ARG A 348 39.84 58.65 42.47
CA ARG A 348 40.12 59.10 41.10
C ARG A 348 41.38 58.44 40.56
N PHE A 349 42.40 58.25 41.40
CA PHE A 349 43.62 57.53 41.04
C PHE A 349 43.36 56.05 40.66
N HIS A 350 42.34 55.42 41.25
CA HIS A 350 41.96 54.04 40.92
C HIS A 350 41.27 53.86 39.57
N LEU A 351 40.66 54.91 39.02
CA LEU A 351 39.82 54.83 37.82
C LEU A 351 40.53 54.18 36.61
N PRO A 352 41.80 54.52 36.28
CA PRO A 352 42.53 53.88 35.18
C PRO A 352 42.85 52.40 35.43
N ILE A 353 43.11 52.02 36.69
CA ILE A 353 43.42 50.64 37.08
C ILE A 353 42.16 49.78 36.93
N LEU A 354 41.03 50.26 37.45
CA LEU A 354 39.73 49.61 37.29
C LEU A 354 39.33 49.50 35.82
N HIS A 355 39.51 50.57 35.04
CA HIS A 355 39.21 50.56 33.61
C HIS A 355 40.02 49.48 32.88
N LYS A 356 41.32 49.34 33.18
CA LYS A 356 42.17 48.29 32.59
C LYS A 356 41.74 46.88 33.03
N HIS A 357 41.38 46.70 34.30
CA HIS A 357 40.86 45.43 34.82
C HIS A 357 39.58 45.01 34.10
N PHE A 358 38.56 45.88 34.08
CA PHE A 358 37.30 45.61 33.40
C PHE A 358 37.46 45.42 31.89
N SER A 359 38.41 46.12 31.25
CA SER A 359 38.71 45.92 29.83
C SER A 359 39.30 44.53 29.56
N ARG A 360 40.17 44.03 30.46
CA ARG A 360 40.71 42.67 30.37
C ARG A 360 39.60 41.64 30.57
N GLU A 361 38.76 41.82 31.59
CA GLU A 361 37.63 40.93 31.87
C GLU A 361 36.63 40.91 30.72
N ALA A 362 36.29 42.08 30.15
CA ALA A 362 35.44 42.17 28.96
C ALA A 362 36.06 41.46 27.75
N ALA A 363 37.37 41.54 27.55
CA ALA A 363 38.06 40.82 26.48
C ALA A 363 38.04 39.30 26.70
N CYS A 364 38.24 38.83 27.94
CA CYS A 364 38.09 37.42 28.31
C CYS A 364 36.68 36.92 28.03
N LEU A 365 35.65 37.64 28.49
CA LEU A 365 34.25 37.30 28.26
C LEU A 365 33.87 37.30 26.77
N ARG A 366 34.45 38.21 25.98
CA ARG A 366 34.22 38.22 24.53
C ARG A 366 34.86 37.02 23.84
N ASN A 367 36.04 36.59 24.31
CA ASN A 367 36.70 35.40 23.79
C ASN A 367 35.93 34.12 24.16
N THR A 368 35.39 34.03 25.38
CA THR A 368 34.56 32.88 25.79
C THR A 368 33.25 32.85 25.02
N ALA A 369 32.56 33.99 24.85
CA ALA A 369 31.36 34.10 24.03
C ALA A 369 31.60 33.63 22.58
N ARG A 370 32.70 34.06 21.96
CA ARG A 370 33.07 33.62 20.61
C ARG A 370 33.28 32.10 20.53
N ARG A 371 33.97 31.51 21.51
CA ARG A 371 34.19 30.06 21.55
C ARG A 371 32.88 29.28 21.79
N GLN A 372 31.96 29.84 22.56
CA GLN A 372 30.62 29.28 22.76
C GLN A 372 29.79 29.33 21.46
N GLU A 373 29.86 30.42 20.71
CA GLU A 373 29.22 30.53 19.39
C GLU A 373 29.78 29.50 18.41
N GLU A 374 31.11 29.32 18.38
CA GLU A 374 31.77 28.29 17.58
C GLU A 374 31.27 26.89 18.00
N ALA A 375 31.27 26.57 19.30
CA ALA A 375 30.75 25.29 19.79
C ALA A 375 29.28 25.05 19.43
N ALA A 376 28.43 26.07 19.58
CA ALA A 376 27.02 26.01 19.23
C ALA A 376 26.82 25.78 17.73
N ALA A 377 27.60 26.44 16.87
CA ALA A 377 27.55 26.24 15.43
C ALA A 377 27.92 24.80 15.02
N TRP A 378 28.95 24.22 15.65
CA TRP A 378 29.31 22.81 15.45
C TRP A 378 28.16 21.87 15.83
N LEU A 379 27.60 22.03 17.03
CA LEU A 379 26.49 21.21 17.52
C LEU A 379 25.24 21.35 16.64
N LEU A 380 24.88 22.56 16.23
CA LEU A 380 23.76 22.81 15.31
C LEU A 380 23.99 22.15 13.95
N SER A 381 25.23 22.18 13.44
CA SER A 381 25.57 21.50 12.19
C SER A 381 25.48 19.98 12.32
N GLN A 382 25.94 19.39 13.43
CA GLN A 382 25.78 17.95 13.65
C GLN A 382 24.29 17.58 13.76
N HIS A 383 23.55 18.31 14.59
CA HIS A 383 22.13 18.06 14.84
C HIS A 383 21.30 18.16 13.56
N SER A 384 21.51 19.19 12.75
CA SER A 384 20.79 19.36 11.47
C SER A 384 21.04 18.22 10.48
N ARG A 385 22.26 17.66 10.42
CA ARG A 385 22.55 16.49 9.57
C ARG A 385 21.82 15.23 10.07
N LEU A 386 21.81 15.01 11.38
CA LEU A 386 21.08 13.91 12.01
C LEU A 386 19.56 14.05 11.83
N ASP A 387 19.01 15.26 11.94
CA ASP A 387 17.60 15.52 11.73
C ASP A 387 17.19 15.25 10.27
N LEU A 388 18.01 15.65 9.30
CA LEU A 388 17.78 15.34 7.89
C LEU A 388 17.78 13.82 7.64
N LEU A 389 18.70 13.10 8.25
CA LEU A 389 18.75 11.64 8.20
C LEU A 389 17.48 11.03 8.78
N GLU A 390 17.06 11.48 9.96
CA GLU A 390 15.85 11.01 10.64
C GLU A 390 14.58 11.27 9.81
N LEU A 391 14.45 12.48 9.24
CA LEU A 391 13.33 12.84 8.37
C LEU A 391 13.26 11.95 7.13
N GLN A 392 14.40 11.67 6.51
CA GLN A 392 14.46 10.77 5.35
C GLN A 392 14.05 9.34 5.74
N LEU A 393 14.54 8.83 6.88
CA LEU A 393 14.13 7.52 7.40
C LEU A 393 12.63 7.45 7.73
N LYS A 394 12.07 8.50 8.34
CA LYS A 394 10.62 8.61 8.61
C LYS A 394 9.80 8.62 7.33
N ARG A 395 10.26 9.33 6.30
CA ARG A 395 9.62 9.34 4.98
C ARG A 395 9.64 7.94 4.36
N GLU A 396 10.80 7.28 4.35
CA GLU A 396 10.92 5.94 3.79
C GLU A 396 10.07 4.91 4.52
N ARG A 397 9.99 4.99 5.85
CA ARG A 397 9.08 4.15 6.63
C ARG A 397 7.64 4.29 6.14
N LYS A 398 7.14 5.52 5.95
CA LYS A 398 5.79 5.74 5.43
C LYS A 398 5.61 5.19 4.01
N GLU A 399 6.61 5.34 3.15
CA GLU A 399 6.59 4.77 1.79
C GLU A 399 6.56 3.23 1.82
N LEU A 400 7.32 2.61 2.73
CA LEU A 400 7.31 1.15 2.93
C LEU A 400 5.97 0.67 3.50
N GLU A 401 5.41 1.34 4.51
CA GLU A 401 4.10 1.02 5.08
C GLU A 401 3.00 1.09 4.02
N GLN A 402 3.03 2.10 3.14
CA GLN A 402 2.13 2.17 1.99
C GLN A 402 2.32 0.99 1.04
N LYS A 403 3.57 0.65 0.70
CA LYS A 403 3.87 -0.52 -0.15
C LYS A 403 3.34 -1.82 0.47
N VAL A 404 3.50 -2.01 1.78
CA VAL A 404 2.95 -3.16 2.51
C VAL A 404 1.43 -3.20 2.41
N ALA A 405 0.74 -2.09 2.67
CA ALA A 405 -0.73 -2.03 2.54
C ALA A 405 -1.22 -2.34 1.11
N TRP A 406 -0.49 -1.89 0.09
CA TRP A 406 -0.77 -2.23 -1.31
C TRP A 406 -0.59 -3.73 -1.59
N LEU A 407 0.49 -4.33 -1.07
CA LEU A 407 0.75 -5.77 -1.22
C LEU A 407 -0.32 -6.61 -0.51
N GLU A 408 -0.71 -6.24 0.71
CA GLU A 408 -1.80 -6.89 1.44
C GLU A 408 -3.12 -6.82 0.66
N LYS A 409 -3.43 -5.68 0.02
CA LYS A 409 -4.62 -5.54 -0.82
C LYS A 409 -4.57 -6.41 -2.07
N ILE A 410 -3.41 -6.54 -2.71
CA ILE A 410 -3.26 -7.44 -3.86
C ILE A 410 -3.42 -8.90 -3.40
N GLU A 411 -2.85 -9.24 -2.24
CA GLU A 411 -2.95 -10.57 -1.67
C GLU A 411 -4.41 -10.94 -1.35
N THR A 412 -5.17 -10.05 -0.70
CA THR A 412 -6.59 -10.29 -0.39
C THR A 412 -7.43 -10.46 -1.65
N VAL A 413 -7.29 -9.57 -2.64
CA VAL A 413 -8.00 -9.69 -3.93
C VAL A 413 -7.64 -10.99 -4.65
N SER A 414 -6.36 -11.37 -4.64
CA SER A 414 -5.91 -12.64 -5.22
C SER A 414 -6.53 -13.83 -4.49
N ARG A 415 -6.51 -13.84 -3.14
CA ARG A 415 -7.12 -14.89 -2.31
C ARG A 415 -8.61 -15.02 -2.57
N GLU A 416 -9.35 -13.90 -2.61
CA GLU A 416 -10.78 -13.88 -2.95
C GLU A 416 -11.07 -14.38 -4.36
N SER A 417 -10.21 -14.05 -5.33
CA SER A 417 -10.38 -14.55 -6.70
C SER A 417 -10.15 -16.05 -6.78
N GLN A 418 -9.19 -16.57 -6.00
CA GLN A 418 -8.88 -17.98 -5.89
C GLN A 418 -10.02 -18.74 -5.21
N THR A 419 -10.58 -18.22 -4.12
CA THR A 419 -11.74 -18.86 -3.46
C THR A 419 -12.94 -18.90 -4.40
N ARG A 420 -13.25 -17.81 -5.11
CA ARG A 420 -14.34 -17.79 -6.11
C ARG A 420 -14.13 -18.79 -7.25
N LEU A 421 -12.90 -18.93 -7.74
CA LEU A 421 -12.56 -19.95 -8.74
C LEU A 421 -12.73 -21.37 -8.20
N GLN A 422 -12.36 -21.59 -6.95
CA GLN A 422 -12.49 -22.87 -6.27
C GLN A 422 -13.95 -23.23 -5.99
N GLU A 423 -14.77 -22.27 -5.57
CA GLU A 423 -16.23 -22.39 -5.47
C GLU A 423 -16.86 -22.73 -6.82
N GLN A 424 -16.47 -22.06 -7.91
CA GLN A 424 -16.95 -22.40 -9.24
C GLN A 424 -16.53 -23.81 -9.66
N GLN A 425 -15.29 -24.22 -9.41
CA GLN A 425 -14.85 -25.59 -9.67
C GLN A 425 -15.65 -26.62 -8.87
N ASN A 426 -15.96 -26.34 -7.61
CA ASN A 426 -16.78 -27.22 -6.78
C ASN A 426 -18.23 -27.27 -7.29
N TYR A 427 -18.82 -26.12 -7.65
CA TYR A 427 -20.14 -26.07 -8.27
C TYR A 427 -20.21 -26.92 -9.56
N PHE A 428 -19.21 -26.84 -10.44
CA PHE A 428 -19.17 -27.69 -11.64
C PHE A 428 -18.85 -29.16 -11.34
N ARG A 429 -18.16 -29.45 -10.24
CA ARG A 429 -17.92 -30.82 -9.75
C ARG A 429 -19.21 -31.45 -9.24
N ASP A 430 -20.04 -30.67 -8.55
CA ASP A 430 -21.31 -31.11 -7.95
C ASP A 430 -22.47 -31.08 -8.96
N ALA A 431 -22.43 -30.16 -9.93
CA ALA A 431 -23.38 -30.06 -11.04
C ALA A 431 -23.10 -31.05 -12.18
N ARG A 432 -21.96 -31.76 -12.16
CA ARG A 432 -21.89 -33.04 -12.86
C ARG A 432 -22.83 -33.96 -12.11
N PRO A 433 -23.98 -34.37 -12.69
CA PRO A 433 -24.77 -35.42 -12.05
C PRO A 433 -23.79 -36.56 -11.82
N SER A 434 -23.75 -37.06 -10.59
CA SER A 434 -23.00 -38.24 -10.25
C SER A 434 -23.36 -39.30 -11.30
N GLN A 435 -22.51 -39.44 -12.32
CA GLN A 435 -22.37 -40.65 -13.10
C GLN A 435 -21.76 -41.67 -12.15
N LYS A 436 -22.50 -42.03 -11.10
CA LYS A 436 -22.55 -43.41 -10.67
C LYS A 436 -22.93 -44.16 -11.93
N GLY A 437 -21.92 -44.75 -12.57
CA GLY A 437 -22.07 -45.53 -13.78
C GLY A 437 -23.18 -46.55 -13.57
N GLN A 438 -24.36 -46.24 -14.07
CA GLN A 438 -25.19 -47.28 -14.63
C GLN A 438 -24.57 -47.56 -15.99
N PRO A 439 -23.97 -48.74 -16.21
CA PRO A 439 -23.58 -49.11 -17.55
C PRO A 439 -24.88 -49.14 -18.36
N HIS A 440 -24.96 -48.34 -19.43
CA HIS A 440 -25.97 -48.55 -20.44
C HIS A 440 -25.78 -49.98 -20.96
N LYS A 441 -26.57 -50.91 -20.42
CA LYS A 441 -26.63 -52.28 -20.89
C LYS A 441 -27.28 -52.24 -22.26
N TRP A 442 -26.43 -52.25 -23.29
CA TRP A 442 -26.81 -52.81 -24.56
C TRP A 442 -27.33 -54.21 -24.29
N ILE A 443 -28.55 -54.50 -24.74
CA ILE A 443 -29.17 -55.81 -24.60
C ILE A 443 -28.34 -56.77 -25.42
N ASP A 444 -27.51 -57.56 -24.73
CA ASP A 444 -26.78 -58.69 -25.31
C ASP A 444 -27.81 -59.79 -25.62
N PRO A 445 -27.79 -60.43 -26.81
CA PRO A 445 -28.68 -61.55 -27.16
C PRO A 445 -28.59 -62.78 -26.23
N LYS A 446 -27.76 -62.75 -25.18
CA LYS A 446 -27.70 -63.76 -24.10
C LYS A 446 -28.38 -63.34 -22.79
N ASP A 447 -29.05 -62.19 -22.73
CA ASP A 447 -29.60 -61.67 -21.47
C ASP A 447 -30.84 -62.47 -21.00
N LEU A 448 -30.70 -63.16 -19.86
CA LEU A 448 -31.72 -64.02 -19.22
C LEU A 448 -32.81 -63.21 -18.49
N THR A 449 -32.92 -61.92 -18.77
CA THR A 449 -33.87 -60.98 -18.15
C THR A 449 -35.32 -61.36 -18.43
N ALA A 450 -35.62 -61.87 -19.63
CA ALA A 450 -36.94 -62.40 -19.97
C ALA A 450 -37.28 -63.67 -19.17
N ILE A 451 -36.28 -64.53 -18.90
CA ILE A 451 -36.46 -65.77 -18.13
C ILE A 451 -36.67 -65.46 -16.64
N ARG A 452 -35.93 -64.48 -16.08
CA ARG A 452 -36.14 -64.01 -14.69
C ARG A 452 -37.50 -63.35 -14.47
N LEU A 453 -38.01 -62.63 -15.46
CA LEU A 453 -39.37 -62.08 -15.44
C LEU A 453 -40.44 -63.18 -15.53
N TRP A 454 -40.17 -64.23 -16.31
CA TRP A 454 -41.03 -65.40 -16.39
C TRP A 454 -41.05 -66.19 -15.07
N ASP A 455 -39.90 -66.37 -14.42
CA ASP A 455 -39.79 -67.00 -13.09
C ASP A 455 -40.46 -66.17 -11.98
N MET A 456 -40.42 -64.83 -12.07
CA MET A 456 -41.15 -63.95 -11.14
C MET A 456 -42.67 -63.97 -11.33
N LEU A 457 -43.15 -64.17 -12.56
CA LEU A 457 -44.59 -64.17 -12.87
C LEU A 457 -45.23 -65.55 -12.71
N MET A 458 -44.46 -66.63 -12.85
CA MET A 458 -44.95 -68.02 -12.85
C MET A 458 -44.43 -68.88 -11.70
N GLY A 459 -43.49 -68.37 -10.88
CA GLY A 459 -42.93 -69.08 -9.73
C GLY A 459 -43.90 -69.13 -8.56
N LYS A 460 -44.28 -70.35 -8.16
CA LYS A 460 -45.10 -70.61 -6.95
C LYS A 460 -44.39 -70.09 -5.69
N ASP A 461 -45.19 -69.45 -4.84
CA ASP A 461 -44.85 -68.84 -3.56
C ASP A 461 -43.66 -69.50 -2.83
N GLN A 462 -42.53 -68.80 -2.80
CA GLN A 462 -41.53 -68.95 -1.74
C GLN A 462 -41.57 -67.72 -0.85
N GLU A 463 -41.80 -67.98 0.43
CA GLU A 463 -41.96 -67.08 1.56
C GLU A 463 -40.75 -66.18 1.82
N LYS A 464 -40.45 -65.23 0.93
CA LYS A 464 -39.62 -64.06 1.25
C LYS A 464 -40.17 -62.85 0.51
N GLN A 465 -41.10 -62.14 1.15
CA GLN A 465 -41.57 -60.86 0.65
C GLN A 465 -40.36 -59.91 0.45
N PRO A 466 -40.13 -59.40 -0.77
CA PRO A 466 -39.03 -58.46 -1.02
C PRO A 466 -39.42 -57.02 -0.68
N PHE A 467 -40.64 -56.77 -0.19
CA PHE A 467 -41.11 -55.44 0.15
C PHE A 467 -41.12 -55.25 1.67
N ARG A 468 -40.47 -54.18 2.14
CA ARG A 468 -40.60 -53.69 3.52
C ARG A 468 -42.08 -53.49 3.81
N SER A 469 -42.57 -54.03 4.93
CA SER A 469 -43.99 -53.95 5.30
C SER A 469 -44.49 -52.50 5.31
N TYR A 470 -45.77 -52.32 4.99
CA TYR A 470 -46.44 -51.01 5.00
C TYR A 470 -46.28 -50.28 6.35
N GLU A 471 -46.15 -51.03 7.45
CA GLU A 471 -45.87 -50.50 8.79
C GLU A 471 -44.49 -49.83 8.90
N ALA A 472 -43.46 -50.37 8.27
CA ALA A 472 -42.12 -49.78 8.29
C ALA A 472 -42.05 -48.46 7.50
N MET A 473 -42.87 -48.31 6.46
CA MET A 473 -43.03 -47.06 5.72
C MET A 473 -43.84 -46.04 6.54
N ALA A 474 -44.94 -46.47 7.16
CA ALA A 474 -45.74 -45.62 8.04
C ALA A 474 -44.91 -45.07 9.22
N ALA A 475 -44.10 -45.92 9.87
CA ALA A 475 -43.21 -45.50 10.96
C ALA A 475 -42.18 -44.44 10.52
N LYS A 476 -41.61 -44.57 9.32
CA LYS A 476 -40.70 -43.56 8.75
C LYS A 476 -41.40 -42.25 8.43
N CYS A 477 -42.62 -42.30 7.91
CA CYS A 477 -43.42 -41.10 7.67
C CYS A 477 -43.76 -40.37 8.98
N SER A 478 -44.09 -41.11 10.05
CA SER A 478 -44.32 -40.54 11.37
C SER A 478 -43.06 -39.89 11.97
N GLN A 479 -41.90 -40.52 11.80
CA GLN A 479 -40.61 -39.95 12.22
C GLN A 479 -40.33 -38.62 11.50
N LEU A 480 -40.52 -38.59 10.18
CA LEU A 480 -40.25 -37.40 9.36
C LEU A 480 -41.16 -36.21 9.73
N VAL A 481 -42.39 -36.49 10.14
CA VAL A 481 -43.33 -35.48 10.64
C VAL A 481 -42.93 -34.93 12.01
N GLN A 482 -42.33 -35.77 12.86
CA GLN A 482 -41.78 -35.32 14.15
C GLN A 482 -40.51 -34.48 13.95
N ASP A 483 -39.62 -34.90 13.06
CA ASP A 483 -38.39 -34.17 12.71
C ASP A 483 -38.72 -32.79 12.11
N LYS A 484 -39.73 -32.71 11.23
CA LYS A 484 -40.23 -31.44 10.68
C LYS A 484 -40.69 -30.49 11.81
N ARG A 485 -41.48 -30.98 12.76
CA ARG A 485 -41.95 -30.17 13.90
C ARG A 485 -40.80 -29.71 14.81
N ALA A 486 -39.79 -30.54 15.00
CA ALA A 486 -38.62 -30.17 15.80
C ALA A 486 -37.78 -29.07 15.13
N LEU A 487 -37.61 -29.15 13.80
CA LEU A 487 -36.90 -28.12 13.02
C LEU A 487 -37.68 -26.80 12.96
N GLU A 488 -39.01 -26.84 12.82
CA GLU A 488 -39.87 -25.64 12.87
C GLU A 488 -39.77 -24.94 14.24
N ALA A 489 -39.74 -25.70 15.34
CA ALA A 489 -39.55 -25.14 16.69
C ALA A 489 -38.14 -24.53 16.89
N GLN A 490 -37.09 -25.13 16.32
CA GLN A 490 -35.73 -24.56 16.34
C GLN A 490 -35.63 -23.27 15.51
N LEU A 491 -36.34 -23.20 14.39
CA LEU A 491 -36.37 -22.01 13.54
C LEU A 491 -37.06 -20.84 14.26
N GLU A 492 -38.21 -21.06 14.87
CA GLU A 492 -38.92 -20.05 15.67
C GLU A 492 -38.09 -19.55 16.86
N ALA A 493 -37.38 -20.45 17.56
CA ALA A 493 -36.45 -20.05 18.62
C ALA A 493 -35.30 -19.17 18.09
N SER A 494 -34.79 -19.46 16.89
CA SER A 494 -33.73 -18.68 16.25
C SER A 494 -34.22 -17.30 15.80
N MET A 495 -35.46 -17.19 15.33
CA MET A 495 -36.07 -15.91 14.95
C MET A 495 -36.16 -14.92 16.13
N SER A 496 -36.36 -15.41 17.35
CA SER A 496 -36.35 -14.57 18.56
C SER A 496 -34.97 -13.99 18.92
N GLN A 497 -33.88 -14.64 18.50
CA GLN A 497 -32.52 -14.12 18.67
C GLN A 497 -32.18 -13.06 17.61
N VAL A 498 -32.72 -13.21 16.40
CA VAL A 498 -32.56 -12.23 15.31
C VAL A 498 -33.24 -10.91 15.69
N SER A 499 -34.45 -10.95 16.24
CA SER A 499 -35.15 -9.72 16.67
C SER A 499 -34.45 -9.02 17.84
N ALA A 500 -33.87 -9.77 18.78
CA ALA A 500 -33.06 -9.20 19.85
C ALA A 500 -31.78 -8.54 19.30
N LEU A 501 -31.14 -9.17 18.31
CA LEU A 501 -29.96 -8.63 17.63
C LEU A 501 -30.30 -7.37 16.84
N GLU A 502 -31.40 -7.36 16.10
CA GLU A 502 -31.90 -6.19 15.37
C GLU A 502 -32.16 -5.01 16.31
N SER A 503 -32.80 -5.23 17.46
CA SER A 503 -32.99 -4.16 18.46
C SER A 503 -31.66 -3.63 19.02
N SER A 504 -30.67 -4.51 19.20
CA SER A 504 -29.35 -4.10 19.70
C SER A 504 -28.61 -3.27 18.66
N ILE A 505 -28.72 -3.63 17.38
CA ILE A 505 -28.15 -2.88 16.26
C ILE A 505 -28.83 -1.50 16.15
N GLU A 506 -30.15 -1.41 16.32
CA GLU A 506 -30.87 -0.12 16.36
C GLU A 506 -30.38 0.78 17.51
N VAL A 507 -30.16 0.24 18.70
CA VAL A 507 -29.62 0.99 19.84
C VAL A 507 -28.21 1.50 19.54
N PHE A 508 -27.34 0.67 18.95
CA PHE A 508 -26.01 1.10 18.52
C PHE A 508 -26.06 2.16 17.41
N TYR A 509 -27.00 2.01 16.48
CA TYR A 509 -27.21 2.98 15.40
C TYR A 509 -27.60 4.36 15.96
N HIS A 510 -28.50 4.40 16.95
CA HIS A 510 -28.89 5.63 17.62
C HIS A 510 -27.80 6.25 18.51
N GLN A 511 -26.83 5.45 18.97
CA GLN A 511 -25.67 5.97 19.74
C GLN A 511 -24.55 6.50 18.85
N LEU A 512 -24.36 5.91 17.66
CA LEU A 512 -23.32 6.31 16.71
C LEU A 512 -23.74 7.45 15.79
N TYR A 513 -25.05 7.64 15.60
CA TYR A 513 -25.60 8.65 14.69
C TYR A 513 -26.53 9.62 15.41
N ASN A 514 -26.32 10.91 15.18
CA ASN A 514 -27.22 11.96 15.65
C ASN A 514 -28.56 11.97 14.91
N SER A 515 -29.52 12.77 15.39
CA SER A 515 -30.82 13.02 14.74
C SER A 515 -30.74 13.49 13.28
N SER A 516 -29.54 13.89 12.82
CA SER A 516 -29.22 14.27 11.44
C SER A 516 -28.51 13.17 10.62
N ASN A 517 -28.41 11.93 11.11
CA ASN A 517 -27.69 10.80 10.49
C ASN A 517 -26.20 11.06 10.20
N GLN A 518 -25.53 11.87 11.03
CA GLN A 518 -24.07 12.06 10.98
C GLN A 518 -23.37 11.25 12.06
N LEU A 519 -22.28 10.57 11.67
CA LEU A 519 -21.47 9.70 12.52
C LEU A 519 -20.74 10.52 13.60
N GLN A 520 -21.09 10.33 14.88
CA GLN A 520 -20.40 10.94 16.01
C GLN A 520 -19.23 10.05 16.44
N LEU A 521 -18.01 10.43 16.07
CA LEU A 521 -16.77 9.75 16.48
C LEU A 521 -16.23 10.24 17.84
N SER A 522 -16.86 11.24 18.44
CA SER A 522 -16.41 11.89 19.68
C SER A 522 -17.60 12.29 20.55
N SER A 523 -17.51 12.08 21.86
CA SER A 523 -18.59 12.42 22.80
C SER A 523 -18.86 13.94 22.79
N PRO A 524 -20.11 14.37 23.02
CA PRO A 524 -20.46 15.78 23.05
C PRO A 524 -19.61 16.58 24.06
N GLU A 525 -19.19 15.98 25.18
CA GLU A 525 -18.33 16.65 26.16
C GLU A 525 -16.93 16.94 25.61
N ILE A 526 -16.36 16.04 24.80
CA ILE A 526 -15.03 16.23 24.19
C ILE A 526 -15.10 17.32 23.13
N SER A 527 -16.21 17.41 22.38
CA SER A 527 -16.40 18.46 21.38
C SER A 527 -16.55 19.85 22.02
N GLU A 528 -17.25 19.96 23.15
CA GLU A 528 -17.35 21.22 23.90
C GLU A 528 -15.99 21.64 24.47
N LEU A 529 -15.22 20.71 25.03
CA LEU A 529 -13.87 20.98 25.52
C LEU A 529 -12.93 21.45 24.40
N MET A 530 -13.01 20.84 23.22
CA MET A 530 -12.22 21.29 22.06
C MET A 530 -12.63 22.69 21.60
N GLN A 531 -13.93 23.02 21.58
CA GLN A 531 -14.38 24.37 21.24
C GLN A 531 -13.93 25.41 22.27
N GLN A 532 -13.97 25.09 23.57
CA GLN A 532 -13.44 25.96 24.62
C GLN A 532 -11.94 26.17 24.48
N LEU A 533 -11.18 25.14 24.10
CA LEU A 533 -9.75 25.24 23.86
C LEU A 533 -9.44 26.17 22.68
N ILE A 534 -10.21 26.08 21.59
CA ILE A 534 -10.07 26.95 20.42
C ILE A 534 -10.36 28.41 20.79
N ILE A 535 -11.42 28.68 21.55
CA ILE A 535 -11.76 30.03 22.01
C ILE A 535 -10.65 30.61 22.89
N MET A 536 -10.07 29.82 23.81
CA MET A 536 -8.93 30.25 24.61
C MET A 536 -7.69 30.51 23.77
N GLN A 537 -7.43 29.67 22.78
CA GLN A 537 -6.30 29.83 21.87
C GLN A 537 -6.41 31.15 21.08
N ASP A 538 -7.58 31.46 20.56
CA ASP A 538 -7.85 32.69 19.82
C ASP A 538 -7.72 33.95 20.71
N ASP A 539 -8.20 33.91 21.96
CA ASP A 539 -8.02 35.00 22.94
C ASP A 539 -6.54 35.25 23.25
N LEU A 540 -5.75 34.18 23.36
CA LEU A 540 -4.30 34.27 23.62
C LEU A 540 -3.56 34.87 22.42
N TYR A 541 -3.94 34.48 21.20
CA TYR A 541 -3.39 35.08 19.98
C TYR A 541 -3.72 36.56 19.86
N GLN A 542 -4.96 36.97 20.19
CA GLN A 542 -5.35 38.37 20.16
C GLN A 542 -4.52 39.19 21.16
N LYS A 543 -4.37 38.70 22.39
CA LYS A 543 -3.55 39.37 23.43
C LYS A 543 -2.08 39.51 23.03
N LEU A 544 -1.50 38.48 22.42
CA LEU A 544 -0.12 38.55 21.91
C LEU A 544 0.03 39.59 20.78
N THR A 545 -0.96 39.67 19.90
CA THR A 545 -0.99 40.61 18.79
C THR A 545 -1.10 42.06 19.29
N ASP A 546 -1.99 42.29 20.26
CA ASP A 546 -2.15 43.60 20.90
C ASP A 546 -0.84 44.04 21.59
N LEU A 547 -0.18 43.12 22.31
CA LEU A 547 1.09 43.39 23.01
C LEU A 547 2.23 43.70 22.03
N LEU A 548 2.30 42.99 20.90
CA LEU A 548 3.24 43.30 19.82
C LEU A 548 2.98 44.70 19.25
N SER A 549 1.72 45.07 19.01
CA SER A 549 1.36 46.39 18.50
C SER A 549 1.76 47.51 19.48
N ASP A 550 1.57 47.30 20.78
CA ASP A 550 1.98 48.21 21.84
C ASP A 550 3.51 48.38 21.90
N LEU A 551 4.25 47.28 21.75
CA LEU A 551 5.71 47.32 21.70
C LEU A 551 6.21 48.05 20.46
N GLU A 552 5.58 47.88 19.31
CA GLU A 552 5.92 48.64 18.11
C GLU A 552 5.66 50.13 18.27
N ILE A 553 4.52 50.52 18.86
CA ILE A 553 4.21 51.92 19.16
C ILE A 553 5.26 52.50 20.12
N LYS A 554 5.60 51.77 21.18
CA LYS A 554 6.67 52.17 22.11
C LYS A 554 8.03 52.28 21.42
N ARG A 555 8.38 51.34 20.56
CA ARG A 555 9.62 51.39 19.76
C ARG A 555 9.67 52.64 18.89
N ARG A 556 8.59 52.92 18.14
CA ARG A 556 8.48 54.13 17.31
C ARG A 556 8.55 55.41 18.15
N SER A 557 7.99 55.40 19.37
CA SER A 557 8.10 56.53 20.30
C SER A 557 9.53 56.76 20.81
N LEU A 558 10.31 55.69 20.98
CA LEU A 558 11.71 55.73 21.42
C LEU A 558 12.68 56.07 20.27
N GLU A 559 12.32 55.74 19.03
CA GLU A 559 13.03 56.12 17.80
C GLU A 559 12.81 57.60 17.40
N ASN A 560 12.04 58.37 18.17
CA ASN A 560 11.85 59.79 17.90
C ASN A 560 13.20 60.53 18.06
N PRO A 561 13.72 61.18 17.00
CA PRO A 561 15.05 61.77 16.99
C PRO A 561 15.23 62.82 18.10
N THR A 562 14.17 63.56 18.45
CA THR A 562 14.22 64.58 19.52
C THR A 562 14.35 63.99 20.93
N LEU A 563 13.75 62.83 21.20
CA LEU A 563 13.89 62.14 22.49
C LEU A 563 15.22 61.41 22.59
N GLN A 564 15.72 60.89 21.47
CA GLN A 564 17.02 60.25 21.39
C GLN A 564 18.16 61.26 21.59
N GLU A 565 18.06 62.46 21.03
CA GLU A 565 18.98 63.57 21.30
C GLU A 565 18.95 64.01 22.77
N LYS A 566 17.77 64.16 23.37
CA LYS A 566 17.65 64.47 24.81
C LYS A 566 18.26 63.39 25.70
N ARG A 567 18.07 62.11 25.35
CA ARG A 567 18.66 60.98 26.08
C ARG A 567 20.17 60.93 25.90
N ASN A 568 20.67 61.19 24.70
CA ASN A 568 22.11 61.27 24.43
C ASN A 568 22.75 62.44 25.20
N LEU A 569 22.12 63.61 25.26
CA LEU A 569 22.55 64.73 26.10
C LEU A 569 22.56 64.36 27.58
N TYR A 570 21.54 63.65 28.06
CA TYR A 570 21.48 63.16 29.44
C TYR A 570 22.60 62.15 29.74
N VAL A 571 22.91 61.26 28.80
CA VAL A 571 24.04 60.31 28.93
C VAL A 571 25.37 61.06 28.89
N TYR A 572 25.56 62.02 27.99
CA TYR A 572 26.79 62.82 27.92
C TYR A 572 27.00 63.66 29.18
N PHE A 573 25.93 64.16 29.81
CA PHE A 573 25.99 64.85 31.09
C PHE A 573 26.63 64.03 32.22
N TYR A 574 26.41 62.72 32.26
CA TYR A 574 27.02 61.86 33.28
C TYR A 574 28.31 61.16 32.83
N CYS A 575 28.47 60.90 31.52
CA CYS A 575 29.54 60.06 31.01
C CYS A 575 30.66 60.81 30.30
N ASN A 576 30.42 62.02 29.77
CA ASN A 576 31.43 62.74 28.97
C ASN A 576 31.12 64.25 28.82
N GLU A 577 31.69 65.05 29.72
CA GLU A 577 31.46 66.50 29.80
C GLU A 577 31.97 67.28 28.57
N ASP A 578 33.09 66.84 27.98
CA ASP A 578 33.67 67.49 26.80
C ASP A 578 32.80 67.31 25.54
N ARG A 579 32.24 66.11 25.36
CA ARG A 579 31.27 65.84 24.28
C ARG A 579 29.95 66.57 24.48
N LEU A 580 29.50 66.75 25.74
CA LEU A 580 28.32 67.55 26.03
C LEU A 580 28.55 69.01 25.61
N ARG A 581 29.69 69.59 25.98
CA ARG A 581 30.05 70.97 25.64
C ARG A 581 30.07 71.19 24.13
N GLU A 582 30.69 70.28 23.38
CA GLU A 582 30.77 70.36 21.92
C GLU A 582 29.39 70.28 21.23
N VAL A 583 28.49 69.42 21.73
CA VAL A 583 27.13 69.27 21.17
C VAL A 583 26.26 70.47 21.54
N VAL A 584 26.35 70.99 22.76
CA VAL A 584 25.61 72.19 23.20
C VAL A 584 26.07 73.42 22.41
N GLU A 585 27.38 73.63 22.22
CA GLU A 585 27.90 74.73 21.40
C GLU A 585 27.43 74.65 19.94
N LYS A 586 27.32 73.44 19.37
CA LYS A 586 26.77 73.24 18.01
C LYS A 586 25.28 73.58 17.94
N LEU A 587 24.50 73.19 18.96
CA LEU A 587 23.08 73.52 19.06
C LEU A 587 22.85 75.02 19.27
N GLU A 588 23.66 75.69 20.10
CA GLU A 588 23.61 77.15 20.30
C GLU A 588 23.94 77.91 19.01
N LYS A 589 24.94 77.44 18.24
CA LYS A 589 25.27 78.00 16.92
C LYS A 589 24.12 77.81 15.91
N GLN A 590 23.45 76.65 15.91
CA GLN A 590 22.27 76.41 15.05
C GLN A 590 21.04 77.23 15.48
N ALA A 591 20.80 77.40 16.79
CA ALA A 591 19.71 78.22 17.30
C ALA A 591 19.93 79.71 17.00
N SER A 592 21.18 80.17 17.11
CA SER A 592 21.56 81.54 16.75
C SER A 592 21.42 81.83 15.24
N ALA A 593 21.63 80.82 14.40
CA ALA A 593 21.42 80.91 12.95
C ALA A 593 19.94 80.82 12.52
N SER A 594 19.06 80.29 13.39
CA SER A 594 17.62 80.14 13.13
C SER A 594 16.77 81.30 13.70
N SER A 595 17.41 82.27 14.38
CA SER A 595 16.78 83.44 14.99
C SER A 595 16.95 84.74 14.17
N TYR A 596 17.33 84.61 12.89
CA TYR A 596 17.43 85.71 11.92
C TYR A 596 16.37 85.62 10.84
#